data_AF-A0A9Q1J8S1-F1
#
_entry.id   AF-A0A9Q1J8S1-F1
#
_cell.length_a   1.000
_cell.length_b   1.000
_cell.length_c   1.000
_cell.angle_alpha   90.00
_cell.angle_beta   90.00
_cell.angle_gamma   90.00
#
_symmetry.space_group_name_H-M   'P 1'
#
loop_
_entity.id
_entity.type
_entity.pdbx_description
1 polymer ?
#
loop_
_entity_poly.entity_id
_entity_poly.type
_entity_poly.pdbx_seq_one_letter_code
_entity_poly.pdbx_strand_id
1 'polypeptide(L)'
;MVRSKLLMSIQPRGPRAAPNKKLNSAALNTPTSQDHLRRLLAENLDKIPEESADWPALRQAIHSAASEALGQTRKRHQDWFDCNSAKIQSLLKTKHEAHKALLSCPGSPTLKAAFAAARTATQRALRTMEDA
;
A
#
# COMPACT_ATOMS: atom_id res chain seq x y z
N MET A 1 -13.86 -32.22 45.09
CA MET A 1 -13.55 -31.67 43.76
C MET A 1 -13.68 -30.15 43.84
N VAL A 2 -12.56 -29.43 43.94
CA VAL A 2 -12.57 -27.96 44.09
C VAL A 2 -12.49 -27.34 42.70
N ARG A 3 -13.47 -26.52 42.31
CA ARG A 3 -13.45 -25.73 41.07
C ARG A 3 -13.18 -24.27 41.44
N SER A 4 -11.98 -23.79 41.12
CA SER A 4 -11.64 -22.36 41.23
C SER A 4 -12.23 -21.61 40.04
N LYS A 5 -12.84 -20.44 40.28
CA LYS A 5 -13.29 -19.51 39.24
C LYS A 5 -12.29 -18.36 39.14
N LEU A 6 -11.70 -18.20 37.96
CA LEU A 6 -10.81 -17.08 37.64
C LEU A 6 -11.60 -16.02 36.87
N LEU A 7 -11.67 -14.80 37.41
CA LEU A 7 -12.24 -13.63 36.75
C LEU A 7 -11.11 -12.83 36.09
N MET A 8 -10.96 -12.94 34.78
CA MET A 8 -10.03 -12.13 34.00
C MET A 8 -10.82 -11.14 33.14
N SER A 9 -10.52 -9.85 33.30
CA SER A 9 -11.02 -8.79 32.41
C SER A 9 -9.89 -8.36 31.48
N ILE A 10 -10.03 -8.62 30.19
CA ILE A 10 -9.08 -8.20 29.16
C ILE A 10 -9.65 -6.95 28.50
N GLN A 11 -9.06 -5.79 28.81
CA GLN A 11 -9.45 -4.55 28.14
C GLN A 11 -8.95 -4.55 26.69
N PRO A 12 -9.78 -4.14 25.71
CA PRO A 12 -9.34 -3.98 24.35
C PRO A 12 -8.28 -2.89 24.28
N ARG A 13 -7.21 -3.13 23.52
CA ARG A 13 -6.21 -2.09 23.25
C ARG A 13 -6.91 -0.94 22.54
N GLY A 14 -6.75 0.28 23.07
CA GLY A 14 -7.27 1.50 22.45
C GLY A 14 -6.77 1.66 21.01
N PRO A 15 -7.44 2.53 20.22
CA PRO A 15 -7.07 2.77 18.83
C PRO A 15 -5.59 3.18 18.75
N ARG A 16 -4.83 2.46 17.91
CA ARG A 16 -3.43 2.82 17.64
C ARG A 16 -3.41 4.16 16.93
N ALA A 17 -2.53 5.06 17.38
CA ALA A 17 -2.22 6.28 16.62
C ALA A 17 -1.81 5.90 15.19
N ALA A 18 -2.29 6.68 14.22
CA ALA A 18 -1.92 6.46 12.83
C ALA A 18 -0.38 6.54 12.70
N PRO A 19 0.25 5.62 11.94
CA PRO A 19 1.69 5.68 11.74
C PRO A 19 2.06 6.98 11.02
N ASN A 20 3.15 7.62 11.45
CA ASN A 20 3.69 8.78 10.77
C ASN A 20 4.01 8.43 9.32
N LYS A 21 3.49 9.24 8.39
CA LYS A 21 3.80 9.09 6.97
C LYS A 21 5.28 9.41 6.75
N LYS A 22 5.97 8.59 5.96
CA LYS A 22 7.39 8.78 5.66
C LYS A 22 7.58 10.02 4.78
N LEU A 23 8.57 10.84 5.11
CA LEU A 23 9.00 11.98 4.30
C LEU A 23 9.68 11.50 3.01
N ASN A 24 9.46 12.25 1.92
CA ASN A 24 10.06 11.93 0.64
C ASN A 24 11.53 12.37 0.59
N SER A 25 12.44 11.52 1.07
CA SER A 25 13.88 11.79 1.02
C SER A 25 14.42 11.94 -0.41
N ALA A 26 13.78 11.36 -1.42
CA ALA A 26 14.21 11.50 -2.82
C ALA A 26 14.04 12.95 -3.34
N ALA A 27 13.16 13.75 -2.73
CA ALA A 27 13.00 15.16 -3.07
C ALA A 27 14.29 15.97 -2.80
N LEU A 28 15.11 15.54 -1.83
CA LEU A 28 16.39 16.16 -1.49
C LEU A 28 17.43 16.07 -2.61
N ASN A 29 17.23 15.23 -3.63
CA ASN A 29 18.13 15.15 -4.78
C ASN A 29 18.02 16.39 -5.69
N THR A 30 17.04 17.26 -5.47
CA THR A 30 16.88 18.50 -6.24
C THR A 30 17.32 19.71 -5.41
N PRO A 31 18.17 20.61 -5.95
CA PRO A 31 18.67 21.76 -5.20
C PRO A 31 17.53 22.69 -4.78
N THR A 32 16.50 22.85 -5.61
CA THR A 32 15.31 23.64 -5.32
C THR A 32 14.58 23.19 -4.06
N SER A 33 14.45 21.86 -3.86
CA SER A 33 13.79 21.32 -2.66
C SER A 33 14.67 21.49 -1.42
N GLN A 34 16.00 21.41 -1.55
CA GLN A 34 16.93 21.70 -0.46
C GLN A 34 16.82 23.16 -0.01
N ASP A 35 16.82 24.10 -0.95
CA ASP A 35 16.74 25.53 -0.62
C ASP A 35 15.37 25.92 -0.06
N HIS A 36 14.31 25.26 -0.53
CA HIS A 36 12.99 25.42 0.06
C HIS A 36 12.94 24.92 1.51
N LEU A 37 13.53 23.75 1.79
CA LEU A 37 13.64 23.23 3.15
C LEU A 37 14.47 24.14 4.06
N ARG A 38 15.61 24.65 3.57
CA ARG A 38 16.46 25.57 4.34
C ARG A 38 15.70 26.82 4.77
N ARG A 39 14.93 27.43 3.86
CA ARG A 39 14.10 28.60 4.17
C ARG A 39 13.03 28.28 5.22
N LEU A 40 12.29 27.19 5.04
CA LEU A 40 11.24 26.79 5.98
C LEU A 40 11.80 26.41 7.36
N LEU A 41 13.02 25.87 7.43
CA LEU A 41 13.68 25.62 8.71
C LEU A 41 14.02 26.92 9.43
N ALA A 42 14.62 27.89 8.74
CA ALA A 42 14.93 29.20 9.34
C ALA A 42 13.66 29.87 9.89
N GLU A 43 12.60 29.96 9.08
CA GLU A 43 11.34 30.59 9.48
C GLU A 43 10.63 29.89 10.63
N ASN A 44 10.72 28.56 10.73
CA ASN A 44 10.03 27.80 11.78
C ASN A 44 10.84 27.68 13.07
N LEU A 45 12.16 27.75 13.00
CA LEU A 45 13.02 27.78 14.18
C LEU A 45 12.97 29.15 14.86
N ASP A 46 12.90 30.25 14.10
CA ASP A 46 12.74 31.61 14.66
C ASP A 46 11.44 31.80 15.46
N LYS A 47 10.43 30.95 15.23
CA LYS A 47 9.13 30.99 15.93
C LYS A 47 9.14 30.26 17.27
N ILE A 48 10.21 29.52 17.60
CA ILE A 48 10.29 28.77 18.86
C ILE A 48 10.86 29.69 19.95
N PRO A 49 10.11 30.00 21.02
CA PRO A 49 10.63 30.79 22.13
C PRO A 49 11.81 30.09 22.80
N GLU A 50 12.93 30.79 23.00
CA GLU A 50 14.14 30.23 23.62
C GLU A 50 13.89 29.60 24.99
N GLU A 51 12.94 30.15 25.76
CA GLU A 51 12.56 29.65 27.10
C GLU A 51 11.76 28.33 27.08
N SER A 52 11.22 27.94 25.93
CA SER A 52 10.38 26.74 25.75
C SER A 52 11.00 25.72 24.79
N ALA A 53 12.31 25.82 24.55
CA ALA A 53 13.06 24.95 23.66
C ALA A 53 13.26 23.53 24.25
N ASP A 54 12.17 22.89 24.67
CA ASP A 54 12.16 21.47 24.95
C ASP A 54 12.33 20.70 23.63
N TRP A 55 13.07 19.59 23.69
CA TRP A 55 13.33 18.71 22.56
C TRP A 55 12.08 18.34 21.71
N PRO A 56 10.87 18.12 22.28
CA PRO A 56 9.67 17.84 21.51
C PRO A 56 9.25 18.99 20.59
N ALA A 57 9.37 20.24 21.02
CA ALA A 57 8.99 21.41 20.23
C ALA A 57 9.92 21.58 19.02
N LEU A 58 11.23 21.45 19.25
CA LEU A 58 12.24 21.49 18.20
C LEU A 58 12.01 20.38 17.16
N ARG A 59 11.80 19.14 17.63
CA ARG A 59 11.53 18.00 16.75
C ARG A 59 10.27 18.22 15.91
N GLN A 60 9.22 18.77 16.51
CA GLN A 60 7.96 19.04 15.82
C GLN A 60 8.12 20.12 14.74
N ALA A 61 8.83 21.20 15.04
CA ALA A 61 9.12 22.27 14.08
C ALA A 61 9.93 21.76 12.88
N ILE A 62 11.01 21.01 13.14
CA ILE A 62 11.83 20.39 12.09
C ILE A 62 11.00 19.45 11.22
N HIS A 63 10.19 18.59 11.85
CA HIS A 63 9.37 17.62 11.11
C HIS A 63 8.26 18.30 10.30
N SER A 64 7.66 19.37 10.81
CA SER A 64 6.65 20.15 10.08
C SER A 64 7.25 20.81 8.85
N ALA A 65 8.37 21.51 9.01
CA ALA A 65 9.09 22.16 7.91
C ALA A 65 9.53 21.14 6.84
N ALA A 66 10.04 19.97 7.28
CA ALA A 66 10.43 18.91 6.37
C ALA A 66 9.23 18.28 5.63
N SER A 67 8.09 18.15 6.29
CA SER A 67 6.86 17.65 5.66
C SER A 67 6.28 18.62 4.64
N GLU A 68 6.40 19.92 4.89
CA GLU A 68 5.95 20.96 3.95
C GLU A 68 6.87 21.03 2.74
N ALA A 69 8.19 21.06 2.96
CA ALA A 69 9.17 21.21 1.88
C ALA A 69 9.29 19.96 1.00
N LEU A 70 9.37 18.77 1.61
CA LEU A 70 9.64 17.51 0.90
C LEU A 70 8.35 16.78 0.52
N GLY A 71 7.26 17.08 1.21
CA GLY A 71 6.04 16.28 1.14
C GLY A 71 6.23 14.86 1.70
N GLN A 72 5.24 14.03 1.47
CA GLN A 72 5.20 12.65 1.94
C GLN A 72 5.51 11.69 0.79
N THR A 73 6.26 10.62 1.08
CA THR A 73 6.48 9.54 0.13
C THR A 73 5.14 8.93 -0.25
N ARG A 74 4.70 9.21 -1.47
CA ARG A 74 3.57 8.48 -2.06
C ARG A 74 4.08 7.10 -2.40
N LYS A 75 3.43 6.05 -1.89
CA LYS A 75 3.70 4.70 -2.36
C LYS A 75 3.29 4.64 -3.82
N ARG A 76 4.27 4.65 -4.73
CA ARG A 76 4.06 4.24 -6.11
C ARG A 76 3.93 2.73 -6.12
N HIS A 77 2.73 2.24 -5.82
CA HIS A 77 2.34 0.91 -6.25
C HIS A 77 1.93 1.05 -7.70
N GLN A 78 2.91 1.13 -8.59
CA GLN A 78 2.67 0.73 -9.96
C GLN A 78 2.67 -0.80 -9.92
N ASP A 79 1.59 -1.35 -9.36
CA ASP A 79 1.44 -2.78 -9.22
C ASP A 79 1.41 -3.34 -10.63
N TRP A 80 2.17 -4.39 -10.89
CA TRP A 80 2.16 -5.08 -12.17
C TRP A 80 0.71 -5.41 -12.58
N PHE A 81 -0.18 -5.57 -11.60
CA PHE A 81 -1.62 -5.70 -11.80
C PHE A 81 -2.28 -4.52 -12.53
N ASP A 82 -2.02 -3.27 -12.14
CA ASP A 82 -2.68 -2.10 -12.74
C ASP A 82 -2.27 -1.92 -14.20
N CYS A 83 -0.99 -2.14 -14.50
CA CYS A 83 -0.43 -2.10 -15.85
C CYS A 83 -0.98 -3.22 -16.75
N ASN A 84 -1.33 -4.38 -16.17
CA ASN A 84 -1.81 -5.55 -16.91
C ASN A 84 -3.34 -5.76 -16.82
N SER A 85 -4.06 -4.88 -16.14
CA SER A 85 -5.48 -5.03 -15.76
C SER A 85 -6.38 -5.39 -16.94
N ALA A 86 -6.25 -4.69 -18.08
CA ALA A 86 -7.03 -4.98 -19.30
C ALA A 86 -6.75 -6.39 -19.87
N LYS A 87 -5.49 -6.83 -19.81
CA LYS A 87 -5.07 -8.17 -20.29
C LYS A 87 -5.52 -9.27 -19.33
N ILE A 88 -5.53 -9.00 -18.02
CA ILE A 88 -6.07 -9.90 -17.01
C ILE A 88 -7.59 -10.06 -17.20
N GLN A 89 -8.32 -8.97 -17.43
CA GLN A 89 -9.75 -9.00 -17.67
C GLN A 89 -10.13 -9.84 -18.90
N SER A 90 -9.39 -9.72 -20.01
CA SER A 90 -9.66 -10.51 -21.22
C SER A 90 -9.43 -12.01 -21.00
N LEU A 91 -8.37 -12.39 -20.29
CA LEU A 91 -8.10 -13.79 -19.91
C LEU A 91 -9.17 -14.36 -18.97
N LEU A 92 -9.63 -13.56 -18.01
CA LEU A 92 -10.70 -13.98 -17.10
C LEU A 92 -12.03 -14.13 -17.84
N LYS A 93 -12.33 -13.27 -18.81
CA LYS A 93 -13.53 -13.36 -19.64
C LYS A 93 -13.58 -14.66 -20.44
N THR A 94 -12.50 -15.01 -21.13
CA THR A 94 -12.42 -16.25 -21.93
C THR A 94 -12.53 -17.50 -21.05
N LYS A 95 -11.86 -17.51 -19.88
CA LYS A 95 -12.00 -18.57 -18.88
C LYS A 95 -13.44 -18.69 -18.39
N HIS A 96 -14.10 -17.57 -18.13
CA HIS A 96 -15.48 -17.54 -17.63
C HIS A 96 -16.47 -18.05 -18.67
N GLU A 97 -16.33 -17.67 -19.94
CA GLU A 97 -17.16 -18.16 -21.05
C GLU A 97 -17.01 -19.68 -21.23
N ALA A 98 -15.78 -20.20 -21.20
CA ALA A 98 -15.52 -21.63 -21.27
C ALA A 98 -16.13 -22.39 -20.06
N HIS A 99 -16.08 -21.79 -18.87
CA HIS A 99 -16.71 -22.37 -17.68
C HIS A 99 -18.23 -22.40 -17.79
N LYS A 100 -18.86 -21.31 -18.27
CA LYS A 100 -20.30 -21.27 -18.52
C LYS A 100 -20.74 -22.33 -19.52
N ALA A 101 -19.98 -22.51 -20.61
CA ALA A 101 -20.25 -23.55 -21.59
C ALA A 101 -20.18 -24.94 -20.93
N LEU A 102 -19.16 -25.21 -20.12
CA LEU A 102 -19.05 -26.48 -19.39
C LEU A 102 -20.20 -26.70 -18.40
N LEU A 103 -20.63 -25.66 -17.67
CA LEU A 103 -21.79 -25.75 -16.77
C LEU A 103 -23.09 -26.09 -17.51
N SER A 104 -23.25 -25.61 -18.75
CA SER A 104 -24.41 -25.93 -19.57
C SER A 104 -24.43 -27.38 -20.06
N CYS A 105 -23.26 -28.04 -20.19
CA CYS A 105 -23.15 -29.44 -20.55
C CYS A 105 -21.97 -30.13 -19.83
N PRO A 106 -22.16 -30.56 -18.57
CA PRO A 106 -21.09 -31.11 -17.72
C PRO A 106 -20.51 -32.46 -18.21
N GLY A 107 -21.24 -33.16 -19.08
CA GLY A 107 -20.81 -34.45 -19.64
C GLY A 107 -19.82 -34.31 -20.80
N SER A 108 -19.73 -33.13 -21.43
CA SER A 108 -18.96 -32.97 -22.66
C SER A 108 -17.44 -32.98 -22.41
N PRO A 109 -16.68 -33.95 -22.97
CA PRO A 109 -15.23 -33.99 -22.83
C PRO A 109 -14.54 -32.81 -23.55
N THR A 110 -15.13 -32.31 -24.64
CA THR A 110 -14.59 -31.18 -25.40
C THR A 110 -14.67 -29.87 -24.61
N LEU A 111 -15.79 -29.62 -23.93
CA LEU A 111 -15.96 -28.44 -23.08
C LEU A 111 -15.07 -28.49 -21.84
N LYS A 112 -14.88 -29.68 -21.26
CA LYS A 112 -13.90 -29.90 -20.18
C LYS A 112 -12.48 -29.56 -20.64
N ALA A 113 -12.08 -30.04 -21.81
CA ALA A 113 -10.78 -29.74 -22.39
C ALA A 113 -10.61 -28.23 -22.69
N ALA A 114 -11.63 -27.59 -23.25
CA ALA A 114 -11.61 -26.15 -23.53
C ALA A 114 -11.47 -25.30 -22.26
N PHE A 115 -12.21 -25.62 -21.20
CA PHE A 115 -12.09 -24.95 -19.91
C PHE A 115 -10.70 -25.18 -19.27
N ALA A 116 -10.20 -26.41 -19.32
CA ALA A 116 -8.86 -26.73 -18.82
C ALA A 116 -7.76 -25.96 -19.56
N ALA A 117 -7.88 -25.82 -20.89
CA ALA A 117 -6.97 -25.03 -21.72
C ALA A 117 -7.02 -23.53 -21.36
N ALA A 118 -8.22 -22.94 -21.27
CA ALA A 118 -8.41 -21.53 -20.91
C ALA A 118 -7.87 -21.23 -19.49
N ARG A 119 -8.10 -22.14 -18.54
CA ARG A 119 -7.55 -22.06 -17.18
C ARG A 119 -6.02 -22.06 -17.19
N THR A 120 -5.42 -22.99 -17.94
CA THR A 120 -3.96 -23.13 -18.01
C THR A 120 -3.33 -21.91 -18.68
N ALA A 121 -3.91 -21.40 -19.76
CA ALA A 121 -3.45 -20.19 -20.44
C ALA A 121 -3.49 -18.97 -19.50
N THR A 122 -4.60 -18.81 -18.76
CA THR A 122 -4.74 -17.73 -17.76
C THR A 122 -3.67 -17.82 -16.68
N GLN A 123 -3.42 -19.02 -16.13
CA GLN A 123 -2.41 -19.22 -15.09
C GLN A 123 -1.00 -18.95 -15.58
N ARG A 124 -0.64 -19.40 -16.79
CA ARG A 124 0.68 -19.12 -17.38
C ARG A 124 0.89 -17.62 -17.57
N ALA A 125 -0.11 -16.95 -18.16
CA ALA A 125 -0.02 -15.53 -18.45
C ALA A 125 0.09 -14.68 -17.18
N LEU A 126 -0.64 -15.03 -16.10
CA LEU A 126 -0.53 -14.33 -14.82
C LEU A 126 0.86 -14.47 -14.19
N ARG A 127 1.43 -15.69 -14.19
CA ARG A 127 2.80 -15.91 -13.68
C ARG A 127 3.83 -15.07 -14.43
N THR A 128 3.75 -15.04 -15.77
CA THR A 128 4.67 -14.24 -16.58
C THR A 128 4.52 -12.73 -16.38
N MET A 129 3.36 -12.25 -15.92
CA MET A 129 3.14 -10.83 -15.64
C MET A 129 3.59 -10.42 -14.24
N GLU A 130 3.61 -11.36 -13.29
CA GLU A 130 4.12 -11.16 -11.94
C GLU A 130 5.67 -11.10 -11.93
N ASP A 131 6.31 -11.88 -12.79
CA ASP A 131 7.77 -11.93 -12.95
C ASP A 131 8.36 -10.77 -13.80
N ALA A 132 7.53 -9.82 -14.24
CA ALA A 132 7.89 -8.73 -15.16
C ALA A 132 8.05 -7.37 -14.45
#